data_AF-A0AA40FRU3-F1
#
_entry.id   AF-A0AA40FRU3-F1
#
_cell.length_a   1.000
_cell.length_b   1.000
_cell.length_c   1.000
_cell.angle_alpha   90.00
_cell.angle_beta   90.00
_cell.angle_gamma   90.00
#
_symmetry.space_group_name_H-M   'P 1'
#
loop_
_entity.id
_entity.type
_entity.pdbx_description
1 polymer ?
#
loop_
_entity_poly.entity_id
_entity_poly.type
_entity_poly.pdbx_seq_one_letter_code
_entity_poly.pdbx_strand_id
1 'polypeptide(L)'
;MVDLHGKDKGNISLPKKLQSYDDEDKKNLPTIINTQRTFYSIKIADIENRINRLDERNDELLDEIETTNERSAAVDAETAKEIANLNKSLSVQNNSIKSLEENIGVVENDRTENRKLHEKKIELFVQKYKKTKVELISRIKVLNARINVLEDFKKIQHALEEKLEANQKRYIENEEKLKNNLLDLFQFRLKNEMYDCLLDLATQFQREVNKYINLPNQRLMRENIMLKNELLQISTRISSIVDANIILKNAVIDHKKKMNARTALMKENIVITKVQNEVLKRLRKKFYNTKEYFSFINVPDLAVEQKYLMLIEKARQEENDINFQLSSLKTLLHKERTKISVAKYILKRLECKIKALLETIYDLKYNAICLLKHPSSRKDLITLNCIELFLFLKDLVIKGHSKLRSQIIVKSFETIPRQLESVSNIKEISEDLDLEITVDFIEKELSKETLDEMKYIEDLEEQMKISIKSSEESQELLIEDTFKRTVDFQIKDQHELPTDYEFTEGSLSDMTEESSS
;
A
#
# COMPACT_ATOMS: atom_id res chain seq x y z
N MET A 1 -38.50 -96.35 -35.39
CA MET A 1 -37.29 -95.73 -35.97
C MET A 1 -37.71 -94.33 -36.40
N VAL A 2 -37.32 -93.33 -35.60
CA VAL A 2 -37.73 -91.93 -35.77
C VAL A 2 -36.55 -91.19 -36.38
N ASP A 3 -36.78 -90.40 -37.42
CA ASP A 3 -35.74 -89.54 -37.98
C ASP A 3 -35.43 -88.39 -37.00
N LEU A 4 -34.28 -87.73 -37.15
CA LEU A 4 -33.80 -86.63 -36.30
C LEU A 4 -34.73 -85.38 -36.25
N HIS A 5 -35.92 -85.42 -36.88
CA HIS A 5 -36.94 -84.37 -36.91
C HIS A 5 -38.34 -84.85 -36.46
N GLY A 6 -38.47 -86.00 -35.78
CA GLY A 6 -39.67 -86.34 -35.01
C GLY A 6 -40.96 -86.60 -35.79
N LYS A 7 -40.91 -86.90 -37.10
CA LYS A 7 -42.08 -87.31 -37.89
C LYS A 7 -42.16 -88.83 -37.99
N ASP A 8 -43.32 -89.40 -37.63
CA ASP A 8 -43.64 -90.81 -37.77
C ASP A 8 -43.58 -91.24 -39.25
N LYS A 9 -42.65 -92.14 -39.57
CA LYS A 9 -42.68 -92.84 -40.86
C LYS A 9 -43.68 -93.98 -40.73
N GLY A 10 -44.86 -93.80 -41.29
CA GLY A 10 -45.81 -94.88 -41.55
C GLY A 10 -45.13 -96.04 -42.29
N ASN A 11 -45.66 -97.25 -42.07
CA ASN A 11 -45.15 -98.53 -42.54
C ASN A 11 -44.34 -98.45 -43.85
N ILE A 12 -43.04 -98.74 -43.75
CA ILE A 12 -42.14 -98.85 -44.90
C ILE A 12 -42.55 -100.11 -45.68
N SER A 13 -43.35 -99.95 -46.71
CA SER A 13 -43.60 -100.97 -47.71
C SER A 13 -42.28 -101.32 -48.42
N LEU A 14 -41.97 -102.62 -48.52
CA LEU A 14 -40.80 -103.11 -49.25
C LEU A 14 -40.82 -102.61 -50.72
N PRO A 15 -39.67 -102.25 -51.31
CA PRO A 15 -39.58 -101.88 -52.72
C PRO A 15 -40.12 -103.00 -53.62
N LYS A 16 -40.90 -102.65 -54.66
CA LYS A 16 -41.55 -103.60 -55.60
C LYS A 16 -40.60 -104.65 -56.23
N LYS A 17 -39.29 -104.40 -56.26
CA LYS A 17 -38.27 -105.36 -56.75
C LYS A 17 -38.05 -106.57 -55.83
N LEU A 18 -38.58 -106.58 -54.61
CA LEU A 18 -38.46 -107.68 -53.65
C LEU A 18 -39.77 -108.49 -53.49
N GLN A 19 -40.77 -108.22 -54.32
CA GLN A 19 -42.09 -108.88 -54.28
C GLN A 19 -42.45 -109.65 -55.56
N SER A 20 -41.53 -109.78 -56.52
CA SER A 20 -41.75 -110.58 -57.74
C SER A 20 -41.07 -111.95 -57.64
N TYR A 21 -41.88 -113.01 -57.66
CA TYR A 21 -41.46 -114.37 -58.00
C TYR A 21 -41.63 -114.55 -59.50
N ASP A 22 -40.68 -114.03 -60.29
CA ASP A 22 -40.53 -114.42 -61.69
C ASP A 22 -39.04 -114.51 -61.94
N ASP A 23 -38.51 -115.72 -61.77
CA ASP A 23 -37.33 -116.27 -62.44
C ASP A 23 -37.15 -117.71 -61.91
N GLU A 24 -37.85 -118.65 -62.55
CA GLU A 24 -37.49 -120.07 -62.56
C GLU A 24 -36.13 -120.18 -63.25
N ASP A 25 -35.05 -120.16 -62.46
CA ASP A 25 -33.78 -120.88 -62.71
C ASP A 25 -32.70 -120.35 -61.75
N LYS A 26 -32.81 -120.75 -60.48
CA LYS A 26 -31.72 -120.79 -59.46
C LYS A 26 -32.22 -121.40 -58.14
N LYS A 27 -32.73 -122.63 -58.21
CA LYS A 27 -32.85 -123.51 -57.03
C LYS A 27 -31.44 -123.98 -56.66
N ASN A 28 -31.00 -123.71 -55.43
CA ASN A 28 -29.72 -124.10 -54.79
C ASN A 28 -28.64 -123.02 -54.60
N LEU A 29 -29.02 -121.84 -54.12
CA LEU A 29 -28.16 -121.06 -53.20
C LEU A 29 -29.00 -120.60 -51.99
N PRO A 30 -28.45 -120.56 -50.77
CA PRO A 30 -29.27 -120.37 -49.58
C PRO A 30 -29.88 -118.97 -49.59
N THR A 31 -31.21 -118.89 -49.69
CA THR A 31 -32.01 -117.65 -49.57
C THR A 31 -31.68 -116.87 -48.29
N ILE A 32 -31.17 -117.56 -47.26
CA ILE A 32 -30.69 -117.00 -45.99
C ILE A 32 -29.41 -116.16 -46.17
N ILE A 33 -28.50 -116.55 -47.07
CA ILE A 33 -27.24 -115.82 -47.30
C ILE A 33 -27.50 -114.52 -48.07
N ASN A 34 -28.41 -114.54 -49.06
CA ASN A 34 -28.75 -113.33 -49.82
C ASN A 34 -29.54 -112.32 -48.98
N THR A 35 -30.40 -112.76 -48.07
CA THR A 35 -31.12 -111.88 -47.12
C THR A 35 -30.21 -111.31 -46.04
N GLN A 36 -29.22 -112.09 -45.55
CA GLN A 36 -28.18 -111.56 -44.66
C GLN A 36 -27.28 -110.56 -45.38
N ARG A 37 -26.89 -110.82 -46.64
CA ARG A 37 -26.10 -109.90 -47.45
C ARG A 37 -26.81 -108.56 -47.64
N THR A 38 -28.09 -108.56 -48.01
CA THR A 38 -28.86 -107.31 -48.17
C THR A 38 -29.01 -106.57 -46.85
N PHE A 39 -29.22 -107.27 -45.73
CA PHE A 39 -29.26 -106.67 -44.40
C PHE A 39 -27.93 -105.97 -44.03
N TYR A 40 -26.80 -106.65 -44.22
CA TYR A 40 -25.48 -106.05 -43.96
C TYR A 40 -25.17 -104.91 -44.93
N SER A 41 -25.56 -105.00 -46.21
CA SER A 41 -25.42 -103.89 -47.16
C SER A 41 -26.23 -102.65 -46.74
N ILE A 42 -27.45 -102.83 -46.22
CA ILE A 42 -28.25 -101.72 -45.68
C ILE A 42 -27.57 -101.12 -44.44
N LYS A 43 -27.04 -101.94 -43.54
CA LYS A 43 -26.29 -101.46 -42.37
C LYS A 43 -25.03 -100.71 -42.76
N ILE A 44 -24.27 -101.20 -43.74
CA ILE A 44 -23.07 -100.53 -44.26
C ILE A 44 -23.47 -99.18 -44.86
N ALA A 45 -24.51 -99.12 -45.70
CA ALA A 45 -24.99 -97.87 -46.28
C ALA A 45 -25.50 -96.86 -45.21
N ASP A 46 -26.15 -97.33 -44.15
CA ASP A 46 -26.56 -96.45 -43.03
C ASP A 46 -25.36 -95.92 -42.24
N ILE A 47 -24.34 -96.76 -42.03
CA ILE A 47 -23.06 -96.35 -41.40
C ILE A 47 -22.32 -95.35 -42.30
N GLU A 48 -22.22 -95.59 -43.61
CA GLU A 48 -21.60 -94.68 -44.57
C GLU A 48 -22.32 -93.34 -44.62
N ASN A 49 -23.66 -93.33 -44.66
CA ASN A 49 -24.45 -92.11 -44.57
C ASN A 49 -24.24 -91.37 -43.24
N ARG A 50 -24.03 -92.10 -42.14
CA ARG A 50 -23.68 -91.49 -40.85
C ARG A 50 -22.28 -90.89 -40.85
N ILE A 51 -21.31 -91.55 -41.49
CA ILE A 51 -19.95 -91.02 -41.66
C ILE A 51 -20.01 -89.74 -42.48
N ASN A 52 -20.67 -89.74 -43.64
CA ASN A 52 -20.79 -88.54 -44.48
C ASN A 52 -21.42 -87.35 -43.75
N ARG A 53 -22.50 -87.58 -42.96
CA ARG A 53 -23.09 -86.51 -42.13
C ARG A 53 -22.15 -85.98 -41.04
N LEU A 54 -21.29 -86.85 -40.50
CA LEU A 54 -20.30 -86.44 -39.51
C LEU A 54 -19.16 -85.67 -40.18
N ASP A 55 -18.75 -86.05 -41.39
CA ASP A 55 -17.75 -85.34 -42.18
C ASP A 55 -18.25 -83.96 -42.60
N GLU A 56 -19.48 -83.85 -43.15
CA GLU A 56 -20.14 -82.57 -43.45
C GLU A 56 -20.19 -81.65 -42.22
N ARG A 57 -20.55 -82.20 -41.06
CA ARG A 57 -20.57 -81.44 -39.80
C ARG A 57 -19.17 -81.03 -39.34
N ASN A 58 -18.16 -81.87 -39.55
CA ASN A 58 -16.78 -81.52 -39.21
C ASN A 58 -16.27 -80.39 -40.10
N ASP A 59 -16.60 -80.40 -41.40
CA ASP A 59 -16.27 -79.32 -42.33
C ASP A 59 -16.96 -78.02 -41.91
N GLU A 60 -18.26 -78.06 -41.58
CA GLU A 60 -18.99 -76.89 -41.03
C GLU A 60 -18.34 -76.33 -39.75
N LEU A 61 -17.89 -77.22 -38.85
CA LEU A 61 -17.21 -76.80 -37.61
C LEU A 61 -15.81 -76.23 -37.88
N LEU A 62 -15.09 -76.74 -38.88
CA LEU A 62 -13.80 -76.18 -39.29
C LEU A 62 -13.97 -74.76 -39.85
N ASP A 63 -14.97 -74.55 -40.70
CA ASP A 63 -15.31 -73.22 -41.22
C ASP A 63 -15.72 -72.26 -40.08
N GLU A 64 -16.48 -72.73 -39.09
CA GLU A 64 -16.85 -71.93 -37.92
C GLU A 64 -15.62 -71.58 -37.06
N ILE A 65 -14.68 -72.51 -36.89
CA ILE A 65 -13.42 -72.27 -36.19
C ILE A 65 -12.55 -71.26 -36.95
N GLU A 66 -12.45 -71.36 -38.27
CA GLU A 66 -11.67 -70.42 -39.08
C GLU A 66 -12.26 -69.01 -39.01
N THR A 67 -13.58 -68.87 -39.22
CA THR A 67 -14.25 -67.56 -39.14
C THR A 67 -14.20 -66.94 -37.73
N THR A 68 -14.24 -67.75 -36.67
CA THR A 68 -14.08 -67.25 -35.30
C THR A 68 -12.65 -66.82 -35.00
N ASN A 69 -11.64 -67.55 -35.49
CA ASN A 69 -10.24 -67.17 -35.39
C ASN A 69 -9.93 -65.86 -36.14
N GLU A 70 -10.46 -65.69 -37.35
CA GLU A 70 -10.32 -64.43 -38.11
C GLU A 70 -10.94 -63.25 -37.36
N ARG A 71 -12.13 -63.43 -36.78
CA ARG A 71 -12.77 -62.41 -35.95
C ARG A 71 -11.93 -62.08 -34.70
N SER A 72 -11.37 -63.10 -34.03
CA SER A 72 -10.48 -62.88 -32.89
C SER A 72 -9.25 -62.08 -33.29
N ALA A 73 -8.59 -62.44 -34.39
CA ALA A 73 -7.42 -61.73 -34.89
C ALA A 73 -7.75 -60.28 -35.29
N ALA A 74 -8.93 -60.03 -35.85
CA ALA A 74 -9.39 -58.67 -36.17
C ALA A 74 -9.60 -57.83 -34.90
N VAL A 75 -10.22 -58.40 -33.86
CA VAL A 75 -10.40 -57.74 -32.56
C VAL A 75 -9.06 -57.49 -31.88
N ASP A 76 -8.12 -58.44 -31.92
CA ASP A 76 -6.77 -58.27 -31.38
C ASP A 76 -6.00 -57.16 -32.11
N ALA A 77 -6.16 -57.05 -33.43
CA ALA A 77 -5.56 -55.97 -34.21
C ALA A 77 -6.19 -54.58 -33.91
N GLU A 78 -7.50 -54.52 -33.68
CA GLU A 78 -8.20 -53.30 -33.30
C GLU A 78 -7.80 -52.84 -31.90
N THR A 79 -7.80 -53.75 -30.92
CA THR A 79 -7.36 -53.46 -29.54
C THR A 79 -5.88 -53.05 -29.50
N ALA A 80 -5.01 -53.68 -30.28
CA ALA A 80 -3.61 -53.26 -30.39
C ALA A 80 -3.47 -51.83 -30.95
N LYS A 81 -4.29 -51.45 -31.95
CA LYS A 81 -4.33 -50.08 -32.49
C LYS A 81 -4.85 -49.08 -31.45
N GLU A 82 -5.89 -49.45 -30.70
CA GLU A 82 -6.44 -48.62 -29.64
C GLU A 82 -5.40 -48.39 -28.53
N ILE A 83 -4.73 -49.45 -28.07
CA ILE A 83 -3.63 -49.35 -27.09
C ILE A 83 -2.51 -48.45 -27.61
N ALA A 84 -2.12 -48.57 -28.88
CA ALA A 84 -1.10 -47.71 -29.48
C ALA A 84 -1.53 -46.23 -29.53
N ASN A 85 -2.80 -45.96 -29.83
CA ASN A 85 -3.35 -44.60 -29.84
C ASN A 85 -3.43 -43.99 -28.43
N LEU A 86 -3.88 -44.78 -27.45
CA LEU A 86 -3.90 -44.37 -26.05
C LEU A 86 -2.49 -44.07 -25.53
N ASN A 87 -1.51 -44.91 -25.84
CA ASN A 87 -0.11 -44.68 -25.47
C ASN A 87 0.46 -43.41 -26.11
N LYS A 88 0.13 -43.12 -27.37
CA LYS A 88 0.52 -41.85 -28.02
C LYS A 88 -0.13 -40.65 -27.32
N SER A 89 -1.43 -40.72 -27.02
CA SER A 89 -2.15 -39.66 -26.32
C SER A 89 -1.56 -39.40 -24.93
N LEU A 90 -1.29 -40.47 -24.17
CA LEU A 90 -0.66 -40.41 -22.86
C LEU A 90 0.73 -39.77 -22.95
N SER A 91 1.55 -40.16 -23.93
CA SER A 91 2.88 -39.55 -24.15
C SER A 91 2.79 -38.04 -24.43
N VAL A 92 1.86 -37.60 -25.27
CA VAL A 92 1.62 -36.17 -25.55
C VAL A 92 1.19 -35.43 -24.27
N GLN A 93 0.25 -35.99 -23.50
CA GLN A 93 -0.18 -35.41 -22.23
C GLN A 93 0.98 -35.34 -21.23
N ASN A 94 1.81 -36.37 -21.14
CA ASN A 94 2.93 -36.42 -20.21
C ASN A 94 4.02 -35.39 -20.57
N ASN A 95 4.29 -35.19 -21.87
CA ASN A 95 5.16 -34.11 -22.34
C ASN A 95 4.58 -32.72 -22.02
N SER A 96 3.27 -32.55 -22.19
CA SER A 96 2.58 -31.32 -21.80
C SER A 96 2.70 -31.06 -20.29
N ILE A 97 2.53 -32.09 -19.46
CA ILE A 97 2.71 -31.98 -18.00
C ILE A 97 4.12 -31.53 -17.66
N LYS A 98 5.14 -32.17 -18.23
CA LYS A 98 6.54 -31.78 -18.01
C LYS A 98 6.82 -30.33 -18.40
N SER A 99 6.30 -29.87 -19.55
CA SER A 99 6.45 -28.48 -19.97
C SER A 99 5.75 -27.50 -19.03
N LEU A 100 4.60 -27.89 -18.46
CA LEU A 100 3.89 -27.08 -17.47
C LEU A 100 4.63 -27.06 -16.13
N GLU A 101 5.21 -28.17 -15.70
CA GLU A 101 6.06 -28.24 -14.50
C GLU A 101 7.30 -27.34 -14.63
N GLU A 102 7.98 -27.36 -15.79
CA GLU A 102 9.10 -26.46 -16.09
C GLU A 102 8.65 -24.98 -16.06
N ASN A 103 7.53 -24.64 -16.68
CA ASN A 103 6.97 -23.28 -16.66
C ASN A 103 6.60 -22.83 -15.24
N ILE A 104 6.01 -23.71 -14.43
CA ILE A 104 5.73 -23.44 -13.02
C ILE A 104 7.04 -23.17 -12.26
N GLY A 105 8.08 -23.96 -12.51
CA GLY A 105 9.40 -23.76 -11.90
C GLY A 105 10.01 -22.39 -12.24
N VAL A 106 9.91 -21.95 -13.50
CA VAL A 106 10.36 -20.61 -13.92
C VAL A 106 9.57 -19.51 -13.21
N VAL A 107 8.23 -19.60 -13.20
CA VAL A 107 7.36 -18.61 -12.55
C VAL A 107 7.60 -18.56 -11.04
N GLU A 108 7.83 -19.70 -10.38
CA GLU A 108 8.18 -19.73 -8.97
C GLU A 108 9.53 -19.09 -8.70
N ASN A 109 10.54 -19.35 -9.53
CA ASN A 109 11.84 -18.71 -9.40
C ASN A 109 11.72 -17.18 -9.53
N ASP A 110 11.04 -16.70 -10.57
CA ASP A 110 10.78 -15.27 -10.78
C ASP A 110 10.02 -14.65 -9.59
N ARG A 111 9.03 -15.37 -9.04
CA ARG A 111 8.31 -14.93 -7.83
C ARG A 111 9.25 -14.80 -6.64
N THR A 112 10.18 -15.74 -6.44
CA THR A 112 11.15 -15.66 -5.33
C THR A 112 12.17 -14.53 -5.53
N GLU A 113 12.62 -14.29 -6.75
CA GLU A 113 13.54 -13.20 -7.07
C GLU A 113 12.88 -11.85 -6.88
N ASN A 114 11.66 -11.66 -7.41
CA ASN A 114 10.87 -10.44 -7.21
C ASN A 114 10.62 -10.17 -5.73
N ARG A 115 10.30 -11.20 -4.94
CA ARG A 115 10.15 -11.06 -3.47
C ARG A 115 11.44 -10.52 -2.84
N LYS A 116 12.60 -11.12 -3.16
CA LYS A 116 13.91 -10.66 -2.65
C LYS A 116 14.23 -9.22 -3.07
N LEU A 117 13.90 -8.83 -4.30
CA LEU A 117 14.08 -7.46 -4.78
C LEU A 117 13.18 -6.48 -4.03
N HIS A 118 11.92 -6.83 -3.80
CA HIS A 118 10.99 -6.03 -3.02
C HIS A 118 11.45 -5.87 -1.56
N GLU A 119 11.90 -6.94 -0.92
CA GLU A 119 12.46 -6.88 0.44
C GLU A 119 13.66 -5.94 0.53
N LYS A 120 14.62 -6.05 -0.41
CA LYS A 120 15.76 -5.11 -0.50
C LYS A 120 15.31 -3.66 -0.70
N LYS A 121 14.28 -3.43 -1.52
CA LYS A 121 13.74 -2.07 -1.76
C LYS A 121 13.08 -1.49 -0.50
N ILE A 122 12.34 -2.31 0.24
CA ILE A 122 11.76 -1.93 1.54
C ILE A 122 12.87 -1.57 2.52
N GLU A 123 13.91 -2.38 2.62
CA GLU A 123 15.04 -2.12 3.52
C GLU A 123 15.75 -0.80 3.17
N LEU A 124 15.97 -0.54 1.89
CA LEU A 124 16.55 0.72 1.41
C LEU A 124 15.68 1.93 1.78
N PHE A 125 14.35 1.82 1.63
CA PHE A 125 13.43 2.89 2.04
C PHE A 125 13.43 3.11 3.55
N VAL A 126 13.47 2.05 4.35
CA VAL A 126 13.58 2.16 5.82
C VAL A 126 14.89 2.85 6.22
N GLN A 127 16.00 2.50 5.60
CA GLN A 127 17.29 3.15 5.86
C GLN A 127 17.26 4.64 5.45
N LYS A 128 16.69 4.97 4.28
CA LYS A 128 16.52 6.36 3.82
C LYS A 128 15.66 7.16 4.79
N TYR A 129 14.55 6.59 5.25
CA TYR A 129 13.67 7.20 6.24
C TYR A 129 14.38 7.44 7.58
N LYS A 130 15.14 6.46 8.08
CA LYS A 130 15.93 6.63 9.32
C LYS A 130 16.95 7.77 9.17
N LYS A 131 17.65 7.84 8.03
CA LYS A 131 18.62 8.91 7.75
C LYS A 131 17.96 10.29 7.70
N THR A 132 16.86 10.45 6.97
CA THR A 132 16.13 11.72 6.91
C THR A 132 15.53 12.10 8.26
N LYS A 133 15.01 11.13 9.03
CA LYS A 133 14.54 11.37 10.39
C LYS A 133 15.65 11.95 11.29
N VAL A 134 16.84 11.36 11.27
CA VAL A 134 17.99 11.86 12.05
C VAL A 134 18.41 13.26 11.59
N GLU A 135 18.43 13.52 10.28
CA GLU A 135 18.75 14.85 9.73
C GLU A 135 17.71 15.90 10.11
N LEU A 136 16.42 15.57 10.10
CA LEU A 136 15.37 16.48 10.54
C LEU A 136 15.46 16.76 12.04
N ILE A 137 15.71 15.73 12.85
CA ILE A 137 15.92 15.89 14.30
C ILE A 137 17.14 16.78 14.58
N SER A 138 18.25 16.63 13.84
CA SER A 138 19.41 17.49 14.03
C SER A 138 19.12 18.94 13.64
N ARG A 139 18.38 19.17 12.54
CA ARG A 139 17.90 20.51 12.16
C ARG A 139 17.00 21.13 13.23
N ILE A 140 16.06 20.36 13.78
CA ILE A 140 15.19 20.82 14.88
C ILE A 140 16.02 21.20 16.11
N LYS A 141 17.03 20.40 16.48
CA LYS A 141 17.92 20.71 17.60
C LYS A 141 18.69 22.02 17.37
N VAL A 142 19.22 22.25 16.16
CA VAL A 142 19.91 23.50 15.81
C VAL A 142 18.96 24.69 15.84
N LEU A 143 17.74 24.53 15.32
CA LEU A 143 16.69 25.56 15.38
C LEU A 143 16.32 25.91 16.81
N ASN A 144 16.12 24.92 17.68
CA ASN A 144 15.84 25.14 19.10
C ASN A 144 17.00 25.88 19.79
N ALA A 145 18.25 25.50 19.51
CA ALA A 145 19.40 26.25 20.03
C ALA A 145 19.40 27.71 19.57
N ARG A 146 19.05 27.98 18.31
CA ARG A 146 18.93 29.34 17.79
C ARG A 146 17.77 30.13 18.43
N ILE A 147 16.63 29.49 18.67
CA ILE A 147 15.50 30.08 19.39
C ILE A 147 15.93 30.47 20.81
N ASN A 148 16.64 29.59 21.52
CA ASN A 148 17.13 29.89 22.87
C ASN A 148 18.08 31.11 22.88
N VAL A 149 18.99 31.20 21.90
CA VAL A 149 19.88 32.37 21.76
C VAL A 149 19.08 33.65 21.48
N LEU A 150 18.00 33.57 20.69
CA LEU A 150 17.13 34.71 20.43
C LEU A 150 16.34 35.12 21.69
N GLU A 151 15.88 34.17 22.50
CA GLU A 151 15.25 34.48 23.78
C GLU A 151 16.23 35.16 24.74
N ASP A 152 17.47 34.69 24.81
CA ASP A 152 18.50 35.32 25.63
C ASP A 152 18.86 36.72 25.11
N PHE A 153 18.94 36.90 23.79
CA PHE A 153 19.09 38.23 23.19
C PHE A 153 17.92 39.15 23.57
N LYS A 154 16.68 38.65 23.54
CA LYS A 154 15.50 39.43 23.93
C LYS A 154 15.53 39.83 25.41
N LYS A 155 16.00 38.96 26.30
CA LYS A 155 16.22 39.30 27.72
C LYS A 155 17.27 40.40 27.86
N ILE A 156 18.40 40.31 27.14
CA ILE A 156 19.45 41.33 27.15
C ILE A 156 18.93 42.66 26.60
N GLN A 157 18.16 42.64 25.52
CA GLN A 157 17.55 43.82 24.93
C GLN A 157 16.65 44.54 25.94
N HIS A 158 15.73 43.80 26.59
CA HIS A 158 14.86 44.39 27.63
C HIS A 158 15.67 45.01 28.77
N ALA A 159 16.72 44.34 29.26
CA ALA A 159 17.59 44.88 30.29
C ALA A 159 18.37 46.14 29.84
N LEU A 160 18.68 46.25 28.55
CA LEU A 160 19.34 47.43 27.98
C LEU A 160 18.36 48.60 27.83
N GLU A 161 17.15 48.33 27.35
CA GLU A 161 16.07 49.30 27.23
C GLU A 161 15.71 49.89 28.60
N GLU A 162 15.59 49.05 29.63
CA GLU A 162 15.33 49.50 31.00
C GLU A 162 16.46 50.40 31.54
N LYS A 163 17.73 50.06 31.27
CA LYS A 163 18.87 50.92 31.61
C LYS A 163 18.85 52.25 30.87
N LEU A 164 18.42 52.25 29.61
CA LEU A 164 18.34 53.45 28.78
C LEU A 164 17.23 54.38 29.28
N GLU A 165 16.05 53.84 29.60
CA GLU A 165 14.97 54.59 30.24
C GLU A 165 15.40 55.17 31.59
N ALA A 166 16.09 54.38 32.43
CA ALA A 166 16.61 54.87 33.70
C ALA A 166 17.62 56.02 33.53
N ASN A 167 18.50 55.93 32.53
CA ASN A 167 19.42 57.01 32.19
C ASN A 167 18.70 58.24 31.64
N GLN A 168 17.66 58.06 30.84
CA GLN A 168 16.87 59.17 30.29
C GLN A 168 16.10 59.91 31.39
N LYS A 169 15.53 59.18 32.36
CA LYS A 169 14.94 59.78 33.57
C LYS A 169 15.98 60.59 34.35
N ARG A 170 17.17 60.05 34.58
CA ARG A 170 18.29 60.78 35.22
C ARG A 170 18.69 62.04 34.44
N TYR A 171 18.67 61.98 33.12
CA TYR A 171 18.98 63.15 32.28
C TYR A 171 17.94 64.26 32.45
N ILE A 172 16.65 63.90 32.44
CA ILE A 172 15.54 64.84 32.67
C ILE A 172 15.66 65.48 34.07
N GLU A 173 15.87 64.68 35.12
CA GLU A 173 16.06 65.19 36.49
C GLU A 173 17.27 66.15 36.59
N ASN A 174 18.37 65.84 35.89
CA ASN A 174 19.53 66.71 35.84
C ASN A 174 19.26 68.00 35.06
N GLU A 175 18.50 67.94 33.98
CA GLU A 175 18.07 69.13 33.22
C GLU A 175 17.18 70.04 34.07
N GLU A 176 16.23 69.47 34.83
CA GLU A 176 15.41 70.23 35.78
C GLU A 176 16.26 70.88 36.88
N LYS A 177 17.20 70.13 37.47
CA LYS A 177 18.17 70.69 38.42
C LYS A 177 18.98 71.83 37.80
N LEU A 178 19.41 71.70 36.54
CA LEU A 178 20.16 72.72 35.83
C LEU A 178 19.29 73.97 35.55
N LYS A 179 18.02 73.79 35.16
CA LYS A 179 17.06 74.89 34.99
C LYS A 179 16.82 75.64 36.29
N ASN A 180 16.67 74.92 37.41
CA ASN A 180 16.54 75.53 38.74
C ASN A 180 17.81 76.31 39.11
N ASN A 181 19.00 75.73 38.91
CA ASN A 181 20.26 76.44 39.14
C ASN A 181 20.42 77.68 38.24
N LEU A 182 19.93 77.63 37.00
CA LEU A 182 19.96 78.77 36.07
C LEU A 182 19.04 79.89 36.54
N LEU A 183 17.87 79.56 37.09
CA LEU A 183 16.95 80.52 37.71
C LEU A 183 17.61 81.22 38.91
N ASP A 184 18.33 80.46 39.75
CA ASP A 184 19.12 81.01 40.86
C ASP A 184 20.24 81.94 40.36
N LEU A 185 20.86 81.62 39.21
CA LEU A 185 21.84 82.49 38.58
C LEU A 185 21.23 83.82 38.08
N PHE A 186 19.99 83.79 37.58
CA PHE A 186 19.27 85.02 37.21
C PHE A 186 18.98 85.91 38.42
N GLN A 187 18.64 85.33 39.59
CA GLN A 187 18.58 86.10 40.83
C GLN A 187 19.92 86.72 41.22
N PHE A 188 21.03 86.00 41.02
CA PHE A 188 22.37 86.55 41.20
C PHE A 188 22.69 87.69 40.23
N ARG A 189 22.21 87.60 38.98
CA ARG A 189 22.40 88.66 37.98
C ARG A 189 21.66 89.95 38.36
N LEU A 190 20.47 89.83 38.93
CA LEU A 190 19.71 90.97 39.50
C LEU A 190 20.46 91.61 40.68
N LYS A 191 21.12 90.79 41.52
CA LYS A 191 22.00 91.29 42.58
C LYS A 191 23.23 92.01 42.01
N ASN A 192 23.80 91.54 40.91
CA ASN A 192 24.91 92.24 40.25
C ASN A 192 24.48 93.59 39.65
N GLU A 193 23.26 93.69 39.13
CA GLU A 193 22.70 94.97 38.68
C GLU A 193 22.52 95.97 39.86
N MET A 194 22.16 95.47 41.04
CA MET A 194 22.21 96.27 42.28
C MET A 194 23.64 96.66 42.67
N TYR A 195 24.63 95.78 42.47
CA TYR A 195 26.04 96.09 42.69
C TYR A 195 26.56 97.15 41.72
N ASP A 196 26.12 97.16 40.46
CA ASP A 196 26.49 98.18 39.48
C ASP A 196 25.88 99.54 39.86
N CYS A 197 24.65 99.57 40.39
CA CYS A 197 24.05 100.78 40.97
C CYS A 197 24.83 101.27 42.22
N LEU A 198 25.31 100.33 43.05
CA LEU A 198 26.19 100.64 44.19
C LEU A 198 27.57 101.15 43.73
N LEU A 199 28.08 100.64 42.61
CA LEU A 199 29.33 101.07 42.01
C LEU A 199 29.19 102.50 41.46
N ASP A 200 28.06 102.82 40.84
CA ASP A 200 27.78 104.17 40.36
C ASP A 200 27.67 105.16 41.52
N LEU A 201 27.04 104.77 42.64
CA LEU A 201 27.04 105.52 43.89
C LEU A 201 28.47 105.67 44.48
N ALA A 202 29.28 104.62 44.42
CA ALA A 202 30.67 104.65 44.86
C ALA A 202 31.53 105.57 43.98
N THR A 203 31.29 105.64 42.66
CA THR A 203 31.99 106.59 41.78
C THR A 203 31.59 108.05 42.08
N GLN A 204 30.34 108.30 42.46
CA GLN A 204 29.90 109.62 42.93
C GLN A 204 30.57 109.99 44.26
N PHE A 205 30.64 109.06 45.22
CA PHE A 205 31.43 109.23 46.45
C PHE A 205 32.91 109.44 46.19
N GLN A 206 33.49 108.75 45.19
CA GLN A 206 34.90 108.87 44.85
C GLN A 206 35.21 110.22 44.17
N ARG A 207 34.26 110.82 43.42
CA ARG A 207 34.39 112.21 42.94
C ARG A 207 34.38 113.22 44.08
N GLU A 208 33.57 113.00 45.12
CA GLU A 208 33.55 113.82 46.34
C GLU A 208 34.85 113.67 47.15
N VAL A 209 35.32 112.44 47.35
CA VAL A 209 36.56 112.14 48.10
C VAL A 209 37.82 112.62 47.35
N ASN A 210 37.82 112.58 46.01
CA ASN A 210 38.93 113.10 45.19
C ASN A 210 39.13 114.62 45.33
N LYS A 211 38.18 115.39 45.89
CA LYS A 211 38.41 116.80 46.25
C LYS A 211 39.35 116.98 47.45
N TYR A 212 39.53 115.94 48.27
CA TYR A 212 40.25 116.01 49.55
C TYR A 212 41.56 115.19 49.59
N ILE A 213 41.90 114.45 48.51
CA ILE A 213 43.13 113.66 48.43
C ILE A 213 44.21 114.43 47.65
N ASN A 214 45.43 114.47 48.17
CA ASN A 214 46.56 115.14 47.52
C ASN A 214 46.99 114.46 46.19
N LEU A 215 47.47 115.27 45.25
CA LEU A 215 47.76 114.86 43.87
C LEU A 215 48.75 113.67 43.73
N PRO A 216 49.79 113.50 44.58
CA PRO A 216 50.70 112.36 44.50
C PRO A 216 50.03 111.01 44.76
N ASN A 217 49.13 110.92 45.75
CA ASN A 217 48.41 109.68 46.06
C ASN A 217 47.38 109.34 44.98
N GLN A 218 46.76 110.33 44.34
CA GLN A 218 45.90 110.09 43.18
C GLN A 218 46.68 109.52 41.98
N ARG A 219 47.95 109.91 41.79
CA ARG A 219 48.81 109.33 40.74
C ARG A 219 49.16 107.88 41.07
N LEU A 220 49.58 107.58 42.30
CA LEU A 220 49.87 106.22 42.74
C LEU A 220 48.65 105.27 42.66
N MET A 221 47.44 105.75 42.97
CA MET A 221 46.22 104.96 42.79
C MET A 221 45.91 104.69 41.32
N ARG A 222 46.10 105.68 40.43
CA ARG A 222 45.92 105.49 38.98
C ARG A 222 46.93 104.49 38.41
N GLU A 223 48.20 104.60 38.81
CA GLU A 223 49.25 103.66 38.39
C GLU A 223 48.98 102.25 38.91
N ASN A 224 48.54 102.07 40.17
CA ASN A 224 48.15 100.75 40.67
C ASN A 224 46.93 100.16 39.95
N ILE A 225 45.92 100.98 39.62
CA ILE A 225 44.77 100.52 38.85
C ILE A 225 45.21 100.12 37.43
N MET A 226 46.11 100.89 36.81
CA MET A 226 46.66 100.57 35.49
C MET A 226 47.43 99.24 35.53
N LEU A 227 48.34 99.06 36.49
CA LEU A 227 49.09 97.82 36.68
C LEU A 227 48.17 96.62 36.94
N LYS A 228 47.12 96.80 37.75
CA LYS A 228 46.12 95.75 38.01
C LYS A 228 45.37 95.36 36.73
N ASN A 229 45.00 96.33 35.89
CA ASN A 229 44.33 96.07 34.63
C ASN A 229 45.24 95.37 33.61
N GLU A 230 46.52 95.75 33.53
CA GLU A 230 47.49 95.05 32.69
C GLU A 230 47.71 93.60 33.16
N LEU A 231 47.81 93.39 34.48
CA LEU A 231 47.96 92.06 35.06
C LEU A 231 46.72 91.18 34.80
N LEU A 232 45.51 91.77 34.81
CA LEU A 232 44.28 91.09 34.43
C LEU A 232 44.29 90.68 32.94
N GLN A 233 44.73 91.56 32.03
CA GLN A 233 44.85 91.24 30.61
C GLN A 233 45.88 90.15 30.34
N ILE A 234 47.00 90.13 31.07
CA ILE A 234 47.99 89.06 30.98
C ILE A 234 47.37 87.75 31.47
N SER A 235 46.65 87.76 32.59
CA SER A 235 45.99 86.58 33.13
C SER A 235 44.95 86.00 32.17
N THR A 236 44.12 86.83 31.52
CA THR A 236 43.12 86.35 30.56
C THR A 236 43.76 85.78 29.29
N ARG A 237 44.86 86.38 28.81
CA ARG A 237 45.64 85.82 27.70
C ARG A 237 46.31 84.50 28.05
N ILE A 238 46.85 84.35 29.25
CA ILE A 238 47.43 83.08 29.71
C ILE A 238 46.34 82.00 29.78
N SER A 239 45.17 82.32 30.33
CA SER A 239 44.05 81.37 30.38
C SER A 239 43.61 80.93 28.98
N SER A 240 43.45 81.86 28.04
CA SER A 240 43.03 81.50 26.68
C SER A 240 44.07 80.67 25.93
N ILE A 241 45.37 80.92 26.16
CA ILE A 241 46.46 80.11 25.61
C ILE A 241 46.45 78.69 26.22
N VAL A 242 46.18 78.57 27.53
CA VAL A 242 46.07 77.27 28.21
C VAL A 242 44.86 76.50 27.67
N ASP A 243 43.71 77.15 27.54
CA ASP A 243 42.48 76.53 27.01
C ASP A 243 42.66 76.08 25.55
N ALA A 244 43.27 76.91 24.71
CA ALA A 244 43.59 76.55 23.32
C ALA A 244 44.55 75.34 23.25
N ASN A 245 45.55 75.27 24.14
CA ASN A 245 46.45 74.12 24.23
C ASN A 245 45.75 72.83 24.66
N ILE A 246 44.78 72.91 25.59
CA ILE A 246 43.98 71.75 26.02
C ILE A 246 43.12 71.25 24.85
N ILE A 247 42.48 72.16 24.11
CA ILE A 247 41.68 71.82 22.92
C ILE A 247 42.56 71.15 21.86
N LEU A 248 43.74 71.71 21.57
CA LEU A 248 44.68 71.13 20.61
C LEU A 248 45.16 69.73 21.04
N LYS A 249 45.50 69.52 22.32
CA LYS A 249 45.88 68.20 22.84
C LYS A 249 44.75 67.17 22.70
N ASN A 250 43.52 67.55 23.01
CA ASN A 250 42.36 66.67 22.88
C ASN A 250 42.06 66.32 21.41
N ALA A 251 42.16 67.30 20.49
CA ALA A 251 42.00 67.07 19.06
C ALA A 251 43.06 66.08 18.50
N VAL A 252 44.31 66.17 18.97
CA VAL A 252 45.38 65.23 18.59
C VAL A 252 45.08 63.82 19.11
N ILE A 253 44.60 63.68 20.34
CA ILE A 253 44.22 62.39 20.93
C ILE A 253 43.06 61.75 20.15
N ASP A 254 42.04 62.54 19.81
CA ASP A 254 40.89 62.05 19.06
C ASP A 254 41.25 61.67 17.61
N HIS A 255 42.11 62.46 16.96
CA HIS A 255 42.64 62.12 15.65
C HIS A 255 43.42 60.80 15.68
N LYS A 256 44.25 60.58 16.70
CA LYS A 256 44.99 59.32 16.91
C LYS A 256 44.06 58.13 17.14
N LYS A 257 43.00 58.28 17.97
CA LYS A 257 41.98 57.24 18.17
C LYS A 257 41.26 56.88 16.87
N LYS A 258 40.86 57.88 16.07
CA LYS A 258 40.21 57.67 14.76
C LYS A 258 41.13 56.96 13.76
N MET A 259 42.42 57.31 13.72
CA MET A 259 43.41 56.61 12.88
C MET A 259 43.61 55.15 13.29
N ASN A 260 43.68 54.87 14.59
CA ASN A 260 43.81 53.51 15.11
C ASN A 260 42.57 52.64 14.80
N ALA A 261 41.36 53.20 14.91
CA ALA A 261 40.14 52.50 14.54
C ALA A 261 40.08 52.20 13.03
N ARG A 262 40.47 53.17 12.17
CA ARG A 262 40.53 52.96 10.72
C ARG A 262 41.54 51.88 10.34
N THR A 263 42.72 51.85 10.97
CA THR A 263 43.73 50.82 10.70
C THR A 263 43.31 49.43 11.20
N ALA A 264 42.59 49.33 12.31
CA ALA A 264 42.00 48.06 12.77
C ALA A 264 40.96 47.52 11.77
N LEU A 265 40.02 48.36 11.32
CA LEU A 265 39.02 47.99 10.31
C LEU A 265 39.67 47.59 8.98
N MET A 266 40.74 48.28 8.56
CA MET A 266 41.45 47.95 7.33
C MET A 266 42.16 46.58 7.43
N LYS A 267 42.74 46.25 8.59
CA LYS A 267 43.32 44.91 8.84
C LYS A 267 42.25 43.81 8.79
N GLU A 268 41.10 44.04 9.42
CA GLU A 268 39.98 43.09 9.41
C GLU A 268 39.43 42.87 7.98
N ASN A 269 39.24 43.95 7.22
CA ASN A 269 38.84 43.88 5.82
C ASN A 269 39.83 43.10 4.96
N ILE A 270 41.15 43.29 5.14
CA ILE A 270 42.16 42.51 4.41
C ILE A 270 42.04 41.01 4.72
N VAL A 271 41.79 40.64 5.98
CA VAL A 271 41.59 39.23 6.38
C VAL A 271 40.31 38.67 5.75
N ILE A 272 39.20 39.41 5.82
CA ILE A 272 37.92 39.01 5.21
C ILE A 272 38.08 38.81 3.70
N THR A 273 38.72 39.74 2.99
CA THR A 273 38.94 39.61 1.53
C THR A 273 39.81 38.41 1.18
N LYS A 274 40.84 38.09 1.98
CA LYS A 274 41.65 36.88 1.79
C LYS A 274 40.83 35.59 1.96
N VAL A 275 39.98 35.52 2.99
CA VAL A 275 39.09 34.37 3.22
C VAL A 275 38.06 34.23 2.09
N GLN A 276 37.44 35.34 1.67
CA GLN A 276 36.48 35.36 0.57
C GLN A 276 37.09 34.86 -0.74
N ASN A 277 38.30 35.30 -1.08
CA ASN A 277 38.99 34.87 -2.28
C ASN A 277 39.29 33.36 -2.27
N GLU A 278 39.66 32.80 -1.11
CA GLU A 278 39.99 31.38 -1.02
C GLU A 278 38.74 30.48 -1.02
N VAL A 279 37.62 30.97 -0.47
CA VAL A 279 36.30 30.34 -0.59
C VAL A 279 35.84 30.33 -2.05
N LEU A 280 35.96 31.47 -2.76
CA LEU A 280 35.63 31.59 -4.18
C LEU A 280 36.43 30.61 -5.05
N LYS A 281 37.72 30.47 -4.76
CA LYS A 281 38.61 29.53 -5.48
C LYS A 281 38.15 28.07 -5.30
N ARG A 282 37.78 27.68 -4.08
CA ARG A 282 37.25 26.33 -3.78
C ARG A 282 35.88 26.08 -4.42
N LEU A 283 34.99 27.08 -4.42
CA LEU A 283 33.68 27.01 -5.07
C LEU A 283 33.79 26.85 -6.59
N ARG A 284 34.67 27.63 -7.24
CA ARG A 284 34.93 27.50 -8.68
C ARG A 284 35.44 26.09 -9.01
N LYS A 285 36.38 25.54 -8.23
CA LYS A 285 36.88 24.17 -8.43
C LYS A 285 35.77 23.12 -8.31
N LYS A 286 34.88 23.24 -7.31
CA LYS A 286 33.72 22.34 -7.19
C LYS A 286 32.77 22.47 -8.38
N PHE A 287 32.51 23.68 -8.86
CA PHE A 287 31.63 23.92 -10.00
C PHE A 287 32.17 23.27 -11.29
N TYR A 288 33.47 23.44 -11.60
CA TYR A 288 34.07 22.80 -12.78
C TYR A 288 34.02 21.27 -12.70
N ASN A 289 34.37 20.69 -11.54
CA ASN A 289 34.26 19.24 -11.35
C ASN A 289 32.82 18.73 -11.54
N THR A 290 31.85 19.47 -11.00
CA THR A 290 30.43 19.11 -11.09
C THR A 290 29.92 19.21 -12.53
N LYS A 291 30.37 20.22 -13.29
CA LYS A 291 30.04 20.39 -14.71
C LYS A 291 30.58 19.22 -15.56
N GLU A 292 31.79 18.73 -15.29
CA GLU A 292 32.32 17.52 -15.94
C GLU A 292 31.51 16.27 -15.62
N TYR A 293 31.03 16.10 -14.38
CA TYR A 293 30.15 14.97 -14.05
C TYR A 293 28.80 15.03 -14.78
N PHE A 294 28.26 16.23 -14.98
CA PHE A 294 26.97 16.40 -15.65
C PHE A 294 27.05 16.36 -17.18
N SER A 295 28.23 16.54 -17.80
CA SER A 295 28.38 16.39 -19.26
C SER A 295 28.21 14.95 -19.78
N PHE A 296 28.21 13.94 -18.90
CA PHE A 296 27.97 12.54 -19.26
C PHE A 296 26.51 12.11 -19.16
N ILE A 297 25.63 12.93 -18.57
CA ILE A 297 24.20 12.62 -18.47
C ILE A 297 23.52 13.14 -19.73
N ASN A 298 23.41 12.27 -20.75
CA ASN A 298 22.59 12.51 -21.92
C ASN A 298 21.16 12.78 -21.47
N VAL A 299 20.68 14.00 -21.69
CA VAL A 299 19.25 14.34 -21.56
C VAL A 299 18.51 13.48 -22.60
N PRO A 300 17.58 12.60 -22.19
CA PRO A 300 16.84 11.79 -23.15
C PRO A 300 16.11 12.70 -24.14
N ASP A 301 16.27 12.42 -25.42
CA ASP A 301 15.64 13.15 -26.50
C ASP A 301 14.10 13.09 -26.34
N LEU A 302 13.44 14.25 -26.46
CA LEU A 302 12.02 14.45 -26.16
C LEU A 302 11.12 13.52 -27.00
N ALA A 303 11.60 13.12 -28.19
CA ALA A 303 10.93 12.20 -29.09
C ALA A 303 10.89 10.75 -28.57
N VAL A 304 11.89 10.34 -27.78
CA VAL A 304 11.95 8.99 -27.19
C VAL A 304 11.01 8.89 -26.00
N GLU A 305 10.91 9.94 -25.19
CA GLU A 305 9.97 10.04 -24.08
C GLU A 305 8.50 9.98 -24.55
N GLN A 306 8.18 10.68 -25.65
CA GLN A 306 6.84 10.61 -26.26
C GLN A 306 6.49 9.20 -26.77
N LYS A 307 7.46 8.46 -27.32
CA LYS A 307 7.24 7.06 -27.72
C LYS A 307 6.95 6.15 -26.53
N TYR A 308 7.66 6.33 -25.42
CA TYR A 308 7.39 5.57 -24.19
C TYR A 308 6.02 5.90 -23.61
N LEU A 309 5.60 7.16 -23.64
CA LEU A 309 4.25 7.56 -23.20
C LEU A 309 3.15 6.89 -24.04
N MET A 310 3.28 6.86 -25.37
CA MET A 310 2.31 6.17 -26.23
C MET A 310 2.26 4.65 -25.96
N LEU A 311 3.40 4.01 -25.66
CA LEU A 311 3.41 2.59 -25.30
C LEU A 311 2.72 2.32 -23.97
N ILE A 312 2.90 3.21 -22.99
CA ILE A 312 2.21 3.12 -21.69
C ILE A 312 0.70 3.29 -21.88
N GLU A 313 0.28 4.23 -22.71
CA GLU A 313 -1.13 4.51 -22.97
C GLU A 313 -1.80 3.33 -23.69
N LYS A 314 -1.12 2.74 -24.68
CA LYS A 314 -1.59 1.52 -25.36
C LYS A 314 -1.73 0.34 -24.38
N ALA A 315 -0.74 0.13 -23.50
CA ALA A 315 -0.80 -0.93 -22.50
C ALA A 315 -1.98 -0.75 -21.51
N ARG A 316 -2.28 0.50 -21.12
CA ARG A 316 -3.46 0.80 -20.29
C ARG A 316 -4.77 0.50 -20.99
N GLN A 317 -4.84 0.76 -22.30
CA GLN A 317 -6.04 0.46 -23.07
C GLN A 317 -6.28 -1.05 -23.18
N GLU A 318 -5.22 -1.83 -23.44
CA GLU A 318 -5.27 -3.30 -23.45
C GLU A 318 -5.68 -3.87 -22.08
N GLU A 319 -5.17 -3.31 -20.98
CA GLU A 319 -5.58 -3.71 -19.62
C GLU A 319 -7.07 -3.46 -19.37
N ASN A 320 -7.60 -2.32 -19.82
CA ASN A 320 -9.02 -1.99 -19.67
C ASN A 320 -9.92 -2.95 -20.46
N ASP A 321 -9.52 -3.33 -21.68
CA ASP A 321 -10.27 -4.27 -22.51
C ASP A 321 -10.30 -5.68 -21.87
N ILE A 322 -9.18 -6.13 -21.32
CA ILE A 322 -9.10 -7.40 -20.59
C ILE A 322 -9.98 -7.36 -19.33
N ASN A 323 -9.94 -6.25 -18.58
CA ASN A 323 -10.78 -6.09 -17.38
C ASN A 323 -12.28 -6.10 -17.71
N PHE A 324 -12.67 -5.52 -18.84
CA PHE A 324 -14.05 -5.58 -19.32
C PHE A 324 -14.46 -7.02 -19.68
N GLN A 325 -13.62 -7.74 -20.41
CA GLN A 325 -13.86 -9.16 -20.73
C GLN A 325 -13.94 -10.03 -19.48
N LEU A 326 -13.06 -9.81 -18.50
CA LEU A 326 -13.07 -10.52 -17.22
C LEU A 326 -14.34 -10.24 -16.42
N SER A 327 -14.80 -8.99 -16.41
CA SER A 327 -16.06 -8.61 -15.77
C SER A 327 -17.26 -9.29 -16.44
N SER A 328 -17.29 -9.34 -17.76
CA SER A 328 -18.32 -10.07 -18.52
C SER A 328 -18.30 -11.58 -18.25
N LEU A 329 -17.10 -12.18 -18.18
CA LEU A 329 -16.98 -13.60 -17.83
C LEU A 329 -17.45 -13.87 -16.39
N LYS A 330 -17.16 -12.96 -15.46
CA LYS A 330 -17.59 -13.07 -14.06
C LYS A 330 -19.11 -13.02 -13.92
N THR A 331 -19.80 -12.16 -14.68
CA THR A 331 -21.28 -12.09 -14.65
C THR A 331 -21.90 -13.35 -15.26
N LEU A 332 -21.36 -13.88 -16.36
CA LEU A 332 -21.79 -15.16 -16.93
C LEU A 332 -21.58 -16.32 -15.96
N LEU A 333 -20.43 -16.39 -15.30
CA LEU A 333 -20.15 -17.42 -14.31
C LEU A 333 -21.09 -17.32 -13.11
N HIS A 334 -21.44 -16.11 -12.67
CA HIS A 334 -22.45 -15.92 -11.64
C HIS A 334 -23.83 -16.43 -12.09
N LYS A 335 -24.23 -16.15 -13.33
CA LYS A 335 -25.48 -16.65 -13.93
C LYS A 335 -25.51 -18.19 -14.00
N GLU A 336 -24.42 -18.84 -14.34
CA GLU A 336 -24.35 -20.31 -14.33
C GLU A 336 -24.37 -20.87 -12.90
N ARG A 337 -23.70 -20.22 -11.95
CA ARG A 337 -23.75 -20.62 -10.53
C ARG A 337 -25.16 -20.52 -9.96
N THR A 338 -25.93 -19.47 -10.29
CA THR A 338 -27.32 -19.36 -9.83
C THR A 338 -28.20 -20.44 -10.44
N LYS A 339 -28.05 -20.74 -11.74
CA LYS A 339 -28.75 -21.88 -12.37
C LYS A 339 -28.46 -23.21 -11.67
N ILE A 340 -27.18 -23.48 -11.39
CA ILE A 340 -26.77 -24.70 -10.66
C ILE A 340 -27.38 -24.72 -9.26
N SER A 341 -27.40 -23.59 -8.56
CA SER A 341 -28.01 -23.48 -7.22
C SER A 341 -29.51 -23.80 -7.25
N VAL A 342 -30.24 -23.24 -8.23
CA VAL A 342 -31.66 -23.52 -8.45
C VAL A 342 -31.88 -25.00 -8.78
N ALA A 343 -31.05 -25.58 -9.65
CA ALA A 343 -31.13 -27.00 -9.99
C ALA A 343 -30.91 -27.90 -8.75
N LYS A 344 -29.91 -27.57 -7.91
CA LYS A 344 -29.67 -28.28 -6.65
C LYS A 344 -30.86 -28.17 -5.69
N TYR A 345 -31.48 -27.00 -5.61
CA TYR A 345 -32.69 -26.80 -4.80
C TYR A 345 -33.85 -27.66 -5.30
N ILE A 346 -34.10 -27.68 -6.61
CA ILE A 346 -35.14 -28.53 -7.23
C ILE A 346 -34.86 -30.00 -6.96
N LEU A 347 -33.61 -30.44 -7.12
CA LEU A 347 -33.20 -31.83 -6.86
C LEU A 347 -33.46 -32.21 -5.39
N LYS A 348 -33.04 -31.39 -4.43
CA LYS A 348 -33.30 -31.62 -3.00
C LYS A 348 -34.80 -31.65 -2.69
N ARG A 349 -35.60 -30.80 -3.34
CA ARG A 349 -37.06 -30.80 -3.23
C ARG A 349 -37.67 -32.10 -3.76
N LEU A 350 -37.17 -32.61 -4.90
CA LEU A 350 -37.62 -33.88 -5.47
C LEU A 350 -37.22 -35.06 -4.59
N GLU A 351 -36.00 -35.09 -4.06
CA GLU A 351 -35.55 -36.12 -3.11
C GLU A 351 -36.45 -36.19 -1.88
N CYS A 352 -36.83 -35.04 -1.31
CA CYS A 352 -37.76 -34.99 -0.18
C CYS A 352 -39.14 -35.56 -0.56
N LYS A 353 -39.66 -35.22 -1.75
CA LYS A 353 -40.92 -35.78 -2.25
C LYS A 353 -40.85 -37.30 -2.47
N ILE A 354 -39.77 -37.79 -3.06
CA ILE A 354 -39.55 -39.23 -3.30
C ILE A 354 -39.46 -39.98 -1.96
N LYS A 355 -38.73 -39.42 -0.98
CA LYS A 355 -38.63 -40.02 0.35
C LYS A 355 -40.00 -40.10 1.04
N ALA A 356 -40.81 -39.04 0.95
CA ALA A 356 -42.18 -39.04 1.48
C ALA A 356 -43.08 -40.08 0.78
N LEU A 357 -42.95 -40.24 -0.54
CA LEU A 357 -43.65 -41.29 -1.29
C LEU A 357 -43.22 -42.68 -0.84
N LEU A 358 -41.92 -42.92 -0.68
CA LEU A 358 -41.39 -44.21 -0.22
C LEU A 358 -41.88 -44.56 1.19
N GLU A 359 -41.88 -43.60 2.11
CA GLU A 359 -42.41 -43.79 3.47
C GLU A 359 -43.90 -44.14 3.44
N THR A 360 -44.71 -43.45 2.63
CA THR A 360 -46.14 -43.73 2.52
C THR A 360 -46.44 -45.08 1.88
N ILE A 361 -45.68 -45.48 0.86
CA ILE A 361 -45.77 -46.82 0.24
C ILE A 361 -45.34 -47.89 1.24
N TYR A 362 -44.29 -47.65 2.03
CA TYR A 362 -43.84 -48.58 3.07
C TYR A 362 -44.91 -48.76 4.15
N ASP A 363 -45.49 -47.66 4.64
CA ASP A 363 -46.59 -47.69 5.60
C ASP A 363 -47.80 -48.47 5.04
N LEU A 364 -48.18 -48.23 3.79
CA LEU A 364 -49.27 -48.97 3.12
C LEU A 364 -48.95 -50.46 3.00
N LYS A 365 -47.76 -50.81 2.53
CA LYS A 365 -47.30 -52.20 2.40
C LYS A 365 -47.30 -52.89 3.77
N TYR A 366 -46.78 -52.23 4.80
CA TYR A 366 -46.74 -52.77 6.16
C TYR A 366 -48.13 -53.03 6.71
N ASN A 367 -49.06 -52.07 6.58
CA ASN A 367 -50.43 -52.24 7.03
C ASN A 367 -51.17 -53.33 6.23
N ALA A 368 -50.97 -53.42 4.91
CA ALA A 368 -51.55 -54.48 4.09
C ALA A 368 -51.02 -55.88 4.46
N ILE A 369 -49.72 -56.01 4.73
CA ILE A 369 -49.14 -57.28 5.19
C ILE A 369 -49.68 -57.67 6.57
N CYS A 370 -49.79 -56.71 7.50
CA CYS A 370 -50.36 -56.96 8.82
C CYS A 370 -51.81 -57.47 8.72
N LEU A 371 -52.60 -56.88 7.81
CA LEU A 371 -53.98 -57.30 7.53
C LEU A 371 -54.07 -58.70 6.92
N LEU A 372 -53.17 -59.05 6.00
CA LEU A 372 -53.20 -60.32 5.27
C LEU A 372 -52.60 -61.50 6.05
N LYS A 373 -51.56 -61.28 6.88
CA LYS A 373 -50.84 -62.37 7.58
C LYS A 373 -51.27 -62.58 9.04
N HIS A 374 -51.72 -61.54 9.75
CA HIS A 374 -52.02 -61.62 11.19
C HIS A 374 -53.30 -60.84 11.55
N PRO A 375 -54.49 -61.31 11.12
CA PRO A 375 -55.75 -60.63 11.44
C PRO A 375 -55.95 -60.45 12.94
N SER A 376 -55.44 -61.37 13.77
CA SER A 376 -55.61 -61.37 15.23
C SER A 376 -54.71 -60.39 16.00
N SER A 377 -53.71 -59.75 15.36
CA SER A 377 -52.70 -58.94 16.08
C SER A 377 -53.14 -57.50 16.40
N ARG A 378 -54.13 -56.96 15.70
CA ARG A 378 -54.81 -55.69 16.05
C ARG A 378 -56.31 -55.95 16.21
N LYS A 379 -56.77 -56.05 17.46
CA LYS A 379 -58.19 -56.25 17.79
C LYS A 379 -59.09 -55.14 17.21
N ASP A 380 -58.55 -53.94 17.00
CA ASP A 380 -59.27 -52.77 16.50
C ASP A 380 -59.60 -52.82 15.00
N LEU A 381 -58.93 -53.69 14.22
CA LEU A 381 -59.13 -53.80 12.77
C LEU A 381 -59.99 -54.99 12.33
N ILE A 382 -60.27 -55.92 13.25
CA ILE A 382 -61.08 -57.13 12.99
C ILE A 382 -62.58 -56.79 12.94
N THR A 383 -62.98 -55.72 13.64
CA THR A 383 -64.38 -55.26 13.71
C THR A 383 -64.79 -54.34 12.56
N LEU A 384 -63.83 -53.90 11.73
CA LEU A 384 -64.10 -52.99 10.62
C LEU A 384 -64.70 -53.75 9.44
N ASN A 385 -65.83 -53.28 8.93
CA ASN A 385 -66.42 -53.79 7.70
C ASN A 385 -65.45 -53.52 6.52
N CYS A 386 -65.52 -54.29 5.42
CA CYS A 386 -64.64 -54.12 4.26
C CYS A 386 -64.60 -52.66 3.77
N ILE A 387 -65.73 -51.95 3.84
CA ILE A 387 -65.85 -50.53 3.48
C ILE A 387 -65.02 -49.63 4.43
N GLU A 388 -65.04 -49.90 5.73
CA GLU A 388 -64.30 -49.12 6.73
C GLU A 388 -62.79 -49.37 6.65
N LEU A 389 -62.39 -50.60 6.26
CA LEU A 389 -61.01 -50.93 5.95
C LEU A 389 -60.51 -50.16 4.72
N PHE A 390 -61.33 -50.08 3.66
CA PHE A 390 -61.02 -49.27 2.49
C PHE A 390 -60.95 -47.78 2.81
N LEU A 391 -61.82 -47.26 3.70
CA LEU A 391 -61.75 -45.89 4.17
C LEU A 391 -60.49 -45.62 4.99
N PHE A 392 -60.05 -46.55 5.84
CA PHE A 392 -58.80 -46.43 6.60
C PHE A 392 -57.55 -46.42 5.70
N LEU A 393 -57.51 -47.30 4.70
CA LEU A 393 -56.43 -47.31 3.70
C LEU A 393 -56.46 -46.03 2.85
N LYS A 394 -57.64 -45.55 2.48
CA LYS A 394 -57.83 -44.27 1.78
C LYS A 394 -57.34 -43.10 2.65
N ASP A 395 -57.61 -43.09 3.94
CA ASP A 395 -57.14 -42.06 4.87
C ASP A 395 -55.62 -42.11 5.06
N LEU A 396 -55.00 -43.29 5.04
CA LEU A 396 -53.54 -43.43 5.01
C LEU A 396 -52.94 -42.84 3.73
N VAL A 397 -53.57 -43.08 2.57
CA VAL A 397 -53.17 -42.46 1.29
C VAL A 397 -53.37 -40.94 1.32
N ILE A 398 -54.50 -40.45 1.83
CA ILE A 398 -54.79 -39.01 1.96
C ILE A 398 -53.80 -38.35 2.94
N LYS A 399 -53.49 -38.99 4.06
CA LYS A 399 -52.51 -38.51 5.03
C LYS A 399 -51.11 -38.51 4.43
N GLY A 400 -50.76 -39.52 3.64
CA GLY A 400 -49.53 -39.54 2.85
C GLY A 400 -49.46 -38.41 1.82
N HIS A 401 -50.55 -38.18 1.09
CA HIS A 401 -50.67 -37.08 0.14
C HIS A 401 -50.60 -35.70 0.81
N SER A 402 -51.14 -35.58 2.03
CA SER A 402 -51.03 -34.35 2.84
C SER A 402 -49.58 -34.12 3.32
N LYS A 403 -48.82 -35.17 3.67
CA LYS A 403 -47.38 -35.09 3.99
C LYS A 403 -46.56 -34.65 2.79
N LEU A 404 -46.89 -35.14 1.59
CA LEU A 404 -46.31 -34.70 0.31
C LEU A 404 -46.52 -33.21 0.03
N ARG A 405 -47.67 -32.67 0.41
CA ARG A 405 -47.98 -31.24 0.31
C ARG A 405 -47.42 -30.39 1.45
N SER A 406 -47.17 -30.97 2.64
CA SER A 406 -46.76 -30.21 3.84
C SER A 406 -45.27 -30.26 4.17
N GLN A 407 -44.50 -31.25 3.68
CA GLN A 407 -43.03 -31.26 3.76
C GLN A 407 -42.35 -30.23 2.83
N ILE A 408 -43.09 -29.22 2.36
CA ILE A 408 -42.61 -28.11 1.54
C ILE A 408 -41.76 -27.11 2.35
N ILE A 409 -41.75 -27.18 3.68
CA ILE A 409 -40.95 -26.27 4.53
C ILE A 409 -39.66 -26.96 4.97
N VAL A 410 -38.71 -27.15 4.05
CA VAL A 410 -37.31 -27.31 4.45
C VAL A 410 -36.83 -25.93 4.87
N LYS A 411 -36.88 -25.64 6.18
CA LYS A 411 -36.06 -24.57 6.78
C LYS A 411 -34.59 -24.97 6.64
N SER A 412 -33.97 -24.67 5.51
CA SER A 412 -32.52 -24.57 5.43
C SER A 412 -32.10 -23.23 6.02
N PHE A 413 -31.84 -23.21 7.32
CA PHE A 413 -30.95 -22.21 7.91
C PHE A 413 -29.53 -22.59 7.49
N GLU A 414 -29.00 -21.90 6.49
CA GLU A 414 -27.57 -21.72 6.29
C GLU A 414 -27.36 -20.38 5.57
N THR A 415 -27.22 -19.34 6.40
CA THR A 415 -26.45 -18.11 6.20
C THR A 415 -26.31 -17.57 4.77
N ILE A 416 -27.26 -16.71 4.39
CA ILE A 416 -27.00 -15.53 3.56
C ILE A 416 -26.88 -14.36 4.55
N PRO A 417 -25.90 -13.44 4.42
CA PRO A 417 -25.76 -12.33 5.36
C PRO A 417 -27.04 -11.49 5.35
N ARG A 418 -27.52 -11.17 6.54
CA ARG A 418 -28.56 -10.17 6.77
C ARG A 418 -28.17 -8.87 6.07
N GLN A 419 -28.98 -8.47 5.10
CA GLN A 419 -29.60 -7.15 5.02
C GLN A 419 -30.51 -7.15 3.80
N LEU A 420 -31.80 -7.33 4.02
CA LEU A 420 -32.85 -6.69 3.23
C LEU A 420 -34.17 -6.86 3.98
N GLU A 421 -34.73 -5.70 4.27
CA GLU A 421 -35.99 -5.52 4.96
C GLU A 421 -37.15 -6.13 4.17
N SER A 422 -38.16 -6.49 4.96
CA SER A 422 -39.50 -6.91 4.61
C SER A 422 -40.06 -6.46 3.25
N VAL A 423 -40.47 -7.43 2.44
CA VAL A 423 -41.68 -7.31 1.61
C VAL A 423 -42.51 -8.58 1.78
N SER A 424 -43.51 -8.49 2.65
CA SER A 424 -44.65 -9.39 2.70
C SER A 424 -45.46 -9.25 1.41
N ASN A 425 -45.57 -10.33 0.63
CA ASN A 425 -46.76 -10.75 -0.12
C ASN A 425 -46.35 -11.75 -1.21
N ILE A 426 -46.44 -13.04 -0.93
CA ILE A 426 -46.56 -14.05 -1.99
C ILE A 426 -47.90 -14.72 -1.78
N LYS A 427 -48.88 -14.18 -2.51
CA LYS A 427 -50.12 -14.87 -2.86
C LYS A 427 -49.73 -16.14 -3.62
N GLU A 428 -50.41 -17.23 -3.30
CA GLU A 428 -50.36 -18.52 -3.98
C GLU A 428 -50.18 -18.37 -5.49
N ILE A 429 -49.09 -18.91 -6.02
CA ILE A 429 -48.96 -19.16 -7.46
C ILE A 429 -49.32 -20.62 -7.69
N SER A 430 -50.43 -20.75 -8.41
CA SER A 430 -51.09 -21.94 -8.92
C SER A 430 -50.12 -22.91 -9.61
N GLU A 431 -50.49 -24.19 -9.54
CA GLU A 431 -50.07 -25.24 -10.46
C GLU A 431 -50.35 -24.79 -11.91
N ASP A 432 -49.50 -25.22 -12.84
CA ASP A 432 -49.41 -24.89 -14.27
C ASP A 432 -48.82 -23.53 -14.65
N LEU A 433 -47.53 -23.54 -15.01
CA LEU A 433 -46.97 -22.66 -16.04
C LEU A 433 -45.71 -23.30 -16.63
N ASP A 434 -45.88 -23.87 -17.83
CA ASP A 434 -44.84 -23.86 -18.85
C ASP A 434 -44.30 -22.43 -18.98
N LEU A 435 -42.99 -22.25 -18.80
CA LEU A 435 -42.33 -20.98 -19.03
C LEU A 435 -41.12 -21.19 -19.94
N GLU A 436 -41.47 -21.21 -21.22
CA GLU A 436 -40.70 -20.62 -22.30
C GLU A 436 -40.14 -19.26 -21.83
N ILE A 437 -38.81 -19.13 -21.79
CA ILE A 437 -38.14 -17.88 -21.39
C ILE A 437 -38.15 -16.95 -22.60
N THR A 438 -39.21 -16.15 -22.73
CA THR A 438 -39.16 -14.94 -23.55
C THR A 438 -38.39 -13.86 -22.79
N VAL A 439 -37.35 -13.37 -23.46
CA VAL A 439 -36.52 -12.25 -23.04
C VAL A 439 -37.27 -10.97 -23.38
N ASP A 440 -37.64 -10.18 -22.38
CA ASP A 440 -38.02 -8.78 -22.60
C ASP A 440 -37.15 -7.85 -21.75
N PHE A 441 -36.54 -6.91 -22.46
CA PHE A 441 -35.73 -5.81 -21.96
C PHE A 441 -36.59 -4.83 -21.15
N ILE A 442 -36.09 -4.40 -20.00
CA ILE A 442 -36.53 -3.16 -19.35
C ILE A 442 -35.28 -2.34 -19.01
N GLU A 443 -34.99 -1.36 -19.86
CA GLU A 443 -34.30 -0.14 -19.46
C GLU A 443 -35.15 0.58 -18.41
N LYS A 444 -34.62 0.79 -17.20
CA LYS A 444 -35.09 1.87 -16.33
C LYS A 444 -34.03 2.32 -15.32
N GLU A 445 -33.47 3.49 -15.63
CA GLU A 445 -32.98 4.55 -14.75
C GLU A 445 -32.42 4.17 -13.36
N LEU A 446 -31.08 4.12 -13.30
CA LEU A 446 -30.32 4.41 -12.08
C LEU A 446 -30.38 5.92 -11.81
N SER A 447 -30.95 6.34 -10.67
CA SER A 447 -30.49 7.57 -10.02
C SER A 447 -30.78 7.61 -8.52
N LYS A 448 -29.76 8.06 -7.77
CA LYS A 448 -29.74 8.61 -6.40
C LYS A 448 -29.50 7.71 -5.18
N GLU A 449 -29.69 6.40 -5.23
CA GLU A 449 -29.56 5.59 -4.00
C GLU A 449 -28.11 5.12 -3.69
N THR A 450 -27.21 5.12 -4.68
CA THR A 450 -25.84 4.62 -4.52
C THR A 450 -24.83 5.65 -4.01
N LEU A 451 -25.23 6.91 -3.81
CA LEU A 451 -24.31 7.98 -3.39
C LEU A 451 -24.26 8.19 -1.87
N ASP A 452 -25.31 7.80 -1.15
CA ASP A 452 -25.40 7.98 0.30
C ASP A 452 -24.75 6.84 1.10
N GLU A 453 -24.63 5.63 0.52
CA GLU A 453 -23.96 4.49 1.17
C GLU A 453 -22.43 4.64 1.24
N MET A 454 -21.80 5.44 0.36
CA MET A 454 -20.35 5.65 0.41
C MET A 454 -19.91 6.64 1.50
N LYS A 455 -20.77 7.56 1.94
CA LYS A 455 -20.44 8.53 3.01
C LYS A 455 -20.42 7.90 4.41
N TYR A 456 -21.19 6.85 4.64
CA TYR A 456 -21.31 6.24 5.96
C TYR A 456 -20.12 5.33 6.33
N ILE A 457 -19.31 4.93 5.35
CA ILE A 457 -18.16 4.05 5.54
C ILE A 457 -16.89 4.84 5.90
N GLU A 458 -16.75 6.08 5.40
CA GLU A 458 -15.60 6.94 5.73
C GLU A 458 -15.61 7.41 7.21
N ASP A 459 -16.79 7.69 7.78
CA ASP A 459 -16.91 8.16 9.17
C ASP A 459 -16.57 7.09 10.22
N LEU A 460 -16.66 5.80 9.86
CA LEU A 460 -16.38 4.68 10.77
C LEU A 460 -14.88 4.36 10.87
N GLU A 461 -14.10 4.60 9.82
CA GLU A 461 -12.63 4.42 9.84
C GLU A 461 -11.91 5.54 10.62
N GLU A 462 -12.50 6.74 10.70
CA GLU A 462 -11.91 7.87 11.42
C GLU A 462 -12.00 7.70 12.94
N GLN A 463 -13.08 7.07 13.44
CA GLN A 463 -13.26 6.81 14.88
C GLN A 463 -12.34 5.70 15.42
N MET A 464 -11.92 4.74 14.59
CA MET A 464 -11.00 3.67 15.02
C MET A 464 -9.55 4.15 15.25
N LYS A 465 -9.14 5.25 14.62
CA LYS A 465 -7.79 5.82 14.79
C LYS A 465 -7.58 6.60 16.10
N ILE A 466 -8.65 6.99 16.79
CA ILE A 466 -8.58 7.80 18.00
C ILE A 466 -8.33 6.94 19.26
N SER A 467 -8.64 5.64 19.21
CA SER A 467 -8.55 4.74 20.38
C SER A 467 -7.16 4.12 20.63
N ILE A 468 -6.18 4.27 19.73
CA ILE A 468 -4.84 3.64 19.87
C ILE A 468 -3.82 4.58 20.56
N LYS A 469 -4.20 5.82 20.86
CA LYS A 469 -3.28 6.86 21.38
C LYS A 469 -3.06 6.87 22.91
N SER A 470 -3.61 5.93 23.68
CA SER A 470 -3.55 5.93 25.16
C SER A 470 -2.59 4.92 25.79
N SER A 471 -1.65 4.33 25.04
CA SER A 471 -0.80 3.24 25.56
C SER A 471 0.73 3.48 25.50
N GLU A 472 1.20 4.72 25.29
CA GLU A 472 2.66 5.01 25.13
C GLU A 472 3.37 5.58 26.39
N GLU A 473 2.74 5.59 27.57
CA GLU A 473 3.32 6.17 28.80
C GLU A 473 4.21 5.21 29.64
N SER A 474 4.77 4.13 29.08
CA SER A 474 5.48 3.12 29.89
C SER A 474 6.95 2.85 29.53
N GLN A 475 7.61 3.67 28.71
CA GLN A 475 8.99 3.39 28.26
C GLN A 475 10.03 4.48 28.53
N GLU A 476 9.77 5.42 29.43
CA GLU A 476 10.70 6.51 29.75
C GLU A 476 11.80 6.18 30.78
N LEU A 477 11.90 4.94 31.29
CA LEU A 477 12.76 4.63 32.44
C LEU A 477 14.05 3.84 32.16
N LEU A 478 14.53 3.73 30.91
CA LEU A 478 15.66 2.84 30.59
C LEU A 478 16.84 3.45 29.80
N ILE A 479 16.93 4.77 29.62
CA ILE A 479 17.99 5.40 28.79
C ILE A 479 19.03 6.19 29.62
N GLU A 480 18.90 6.23 30.95
CA GLU A 480 19.72 7.11 31.80
C GLU A 480 21.13 6.57 32.12
N ASP A 481 21.45 5.31 31.82
CA ASP A 481 22.71 4.68 32.27
C ASP A 481 23.86 4.63 31.25
N THR A 482 23.67 5.05 29.99
CA THR A 482 24.71 4.88 28.96
C THR A 482 25.53 6.12 28.59
N PHE A 483 25.30 7.29 29.21
CA PHE A 483 25.99 8.54 28.81
C PHE A 483 27.14 9.01 29.72
N LYS A 484 27.57 8.21 30.71
CA LYS A 484 28.63 8.62 31.66
C LYS A 484 30.07 8.24 31.31
N ARG A 485 30.35 7.73 30.10
CA ARG A 485 31.73 7.41 29.68
C ARG A 485 31.96 7.83 28.25
N THR A 486 32.50 9.04 28.05
CA THR A 486 33.54 9.39 27.06
C THR A 486 33.71 10.91 26.99
N VAL A 487 34.48 11.47 27.92
CA VAL A 487 35.17 12.76 27.73
C VAL A 487 36.56 12.58 28.31
N ASP A 488 37.56 12.48 27.44
CA ASP A 488 38.96 12.76 27.76
C ASP A 488 39.66 13.16 26.45
N PHE A 489 39.94 14.46 26.30
CA PHE A 489 40.86 15.00 25.29
C PHE A 489 41.92 15.79 26.05
N GLN A 490 43.14 15.25 26.10
CA GLN A 490 44.35 15.97 26.51
C GLN A 490 44.93 16.69 25.29
N ILE A 491 45.08 18.01 25.37
CA ILE A 491 45.89 18.81 24.43
C ILE A 491 47.16 19.22 25.16
N LYS A 492 48.30 18.96 24.51
CA LYS A 492 49.66 19.14 25.02
C LYS A 492 50.18 20.50 24.54
N ASP A 493 50.55 21.36 25.49
CA ASP A 493 51.23 22.63 25.27
C ASP A 493 52.63 22.43 24.66
N GLN A 494 52.97 23.22 23.64
CA GLN A 494 54.34 23.69 23.41
C GLN A 494 54.30 25.12 22.81
N HIS A 495 54.72 26.07 23.64
CA HIS A 495 55.17 27.41 23.25
C HIS A 495 56.63 27.34 22.78
N GLU A 496 56.98 28.13 21.76
CA GLU A 496 58.30 28.75 21.66
C GLU A 496 58.19 30.06 20.85
N LEU A 497 58.61 31.15 21.49
CA LEU A 497 58.81 32.50 20.94
C LEU A 497 60.12 32.56 20.14
N PRO A 498 60.28 33.57 19.28
CA PRO A 498 61.48 34.39 19.44
C PRO A 498 61.17 35.89 19.57
N THR A 499 61.90 36.49 20.50
CA THR A 499 62.05 37.91 20.80
C THR A 499 62.96 38.63 19.80
N ASP A 500 62.79 39.97 19.82
CA ASP A 500 63.70 41.03 19.39
C ASP A 500 63.84 41.33 17.89
N TYR A 501 63.42 42.54 17.49
CA TYR A 501 64.32 43.52 16.86
C TYR A 501 63.76 44.94 17.00
N GLU A 502 64.69 45.84 17.28
CA GLU A 502 64.56 47.23 17.72
C GLU A 502 64.08 48.20 16.65
N PHE A 503 63.60 49.35 17.15
CA PHE A 503 63.37 50.61 16.48
C PHE A 503 64.53 51.06 15.59
N THR A 504 64.21 51.62 14.42
CA THR A 504 64.96 52.75 13.86
C THR A 504 64.00 53.85 13.43
N GLU A 505 64.13 55.01 14.09
CA GLU A 505 63.61 56.29 13.65
C GLU A 505 64.21 56.67 12.29
N GLY A 506 63.38 57.29 11.43
CA GLY A 506 63.80 57.87 10.16
C GLY A 506 62.84 59.00 9.79
N SER A 507 63.33 60.22 9.99
CA SER A 507 62.63 61.49 9.84
C SER A 507 62.28 61.87 8.39
N LEU A 508 61.32 62.79 8.34
CA LEU A 508 61.29 64.01 7.51
C LEU A 508 60.83 63.97 6.04
N SER A 509 59.95 64.95 5.81
CA SER A 509 59.82 65.86 4.66
C SER A 509 59.13 65.39 3.37
N ASP A 510 58.17 66.26 3.00
CA ASP A 510 57.78 66.68 1.66
C ASP A 510 57.19 65.64 0.71
N MET A 511 55.95 65.89 0.31
CA MET A 511 55.69 66.54 -0.97
C MET A 511 54.21 66.95 -1.06
N THR A 512 54.06 68.19 -1.47
CA THR A 512 52.86 68.86 -1.95
C THR A 512 52.26 68.19 -3.18
N GLU A 513 50.97 68.51 -3.38
CA GLU A 513 50.35 68.79 -4.68
C GLU A 513 49.92 67.66 -5.61
N GLU A 514 48.82 68.02 -6.31
CA GLU A 514 48.28 67.46 -7.54
C GLU A 514 47.62 66.08 -7.47
N SER A 515 46.56 65.78 -8.21
CA SER A 515 45.62 66.53 -9.05
C SER A 515 44.55 65.51 -9.48
N SER A 516 43.34 65.99 -9.75
CA SER A 516 42.38 65.46 -10.73
C SER A 516 42.51 63.99 -11.19
N SER A 517 41.49 63.19 -10.88
CA SER A 517 40.74 62.32 -11.82
C SER A 517 39.47 61.83 -11.16
#